data_AF-A0A2B4SCE1-F1
#
_entry.id   AF-A0A2B4SCE1-F1
#
_cell.length_a   1.000
_cell.length_b   1.000
_cell.length_c   1.000
_cell.angle_alpha   90.00
_cell.angle_beta   90.00
_cell.angle_gamma   90.00
#
_symmetry.space_group_name_H-M   'P 1'
#
loop_
_entity.id
_entity.type
_entity.pdbx_description
1 polymer ?
#
loop_
_entity_poly.entity_id
_entity_poly.type
_entity_poly.pdbx_seq_one_letter_code
_entity_poly.pdbx_strand_id
1 'polypeptide(L)'
;MAKSLQLFLLITGFLVGFLLAECFAQRQICSYYGSERKPKEAYSLSNCTWYRESSCCTRTEVTSSFLGMPHLATSSDDCRNRMNYMMCYFCSPDQYKWLKEGKVHICKSFCDDILTHCKDAKYDGTSIGSMYSSGKDFCEAQFFQVGDKDCFEFDEEIFANGSLYPAFSNFAMVLVILNLMKNLLWT
;
A
#
# COMPACT_ATOMS: atom_id res chain seq x y z
N MET A 1 -7.62 43.35 25.29
CA MET A 1 -8.30 42.17 24.71
C MET A 1 -7.62 41.63 23.44
N ALA A 2 -7.18 42.45 22.49
CA ALA A 2 -6.55 41.98 21.24
C ALA A 2 -5.25 41.15 21.41
N LYS A 3 -4.39 41.48 22.38
CA LYS A 3 -3.12 40.75 22.62
C LYS A 3 -3.32 39.32 23.15
N SER A 4 -4.41 39.10 23.90
CA SER A 4 -4.78 37.77 24.43
C SER A 4 -5.27 36.84 23.32
N LEU A 5 -5.97 37.40 22.32
CA LEU A 5 -6.47 36.66 21.15
C LEU A 5 -5.33 36.27 20.20
N GLN A 6 -4.37 37.17 19.97
CA GLN A 6 -3.20 36.88 19.14
C GLN A 6 -2.31 35.78 19.74
N LEU A 7 -2.09 35.81 21.06
CA LEU A 7 -1.33 34.78 21.75
C LEU A 7 -2.03 33.41 21.67
N PHE A 8 -3.36 33.39 21.80
CA PHE A 8 -4.14 32.17 21.69
C PHE A 8 -4.06 31.55 20.28
N LEU A 9 -4.14 32.38 19.23
CA LEU A 9 -4.02 31.92 17.83
C LEU A 9 -2.63 31.38 17.47
N LEU A 10 -1.56 31.96 18.04
CA LEU A 10 -0.20 31.47 17.84
C LEU A 10 0.01 30.11 18.52
N ILE A 11 -0.51 29.94 19.74
CA ILE A 11 -0.41 28.68 20.49
C ILE A 11 -1.20 27.58 19.78
N THR A 12 -2.43 27.85 19.32
CA THR A 12 -3.23 26.86 18.59
C THR A 12 -2.59 26.51 17.24
N GLY A 13 -2.07 27.48 16.49
CA GLY A 13 -1.34 27.23 15.25
C GLY A 13 -0.10 26.35 15.45
N PHE A 14 0.68 26.60 16.51
CA PHE A 14 1.86 25.82 16.84
C PHE A 14 1.51 24.38 17.28
N LEU A 15 0.49 24.21 18.14
CA LEU A 15 0.00 22.90 18.56
C LEU A 15 -0.55 22.07 17.39
N VAL A 16 -1.32 22.69 16.49
CA VAL A 16 -1.81 22.02 15.28
C VAL A 16 -0.65 21.64 14.35
N GLY A 17 0.34 22.51 14.17
CA GLY A 17 1.54 22.21 13.39
C GLY A 17 2.34 21.04 13.95
N PHE A 18 2.50 20.96 15.28
CA PHE A 18 3.21 19.87 15.95
C PHE A 18 2.46 18.53 15.82
N LEU A 19 1.13 18.52 16.05
CA LEU A 19 0.28 17.32 15.90
C LEU A 19 0.26 16.80 14.46
N LEU A 20 0.24 17.69 13.46
CA LEU A 20 0.29 17.29 12.06
C LEU A 20 1.65 16.67 11.70
N ALA A 21 2.75 17.24 12.19
CA ALA A 21 4.10 16.72 11.93
C ALA A 21 4.30 15.29 12.49
N GLU A 22 3.79 15.02 13.70
CA GLU A 22 3.83 13.68 14.30
C GLU A 22 3.02 12.66 13.49
N CYS A 23 1.84 13.05 12.99
CA CYS A 23 1.02 12.19 12.15
C CYS A 23 1.73 11.87 10.82
N PHE A 24 2.36 12.86 10.17
CA PHE A 24 3.15 12.63 8.95
C PHE A 24 4.38 11.76 9.21
N ALA A 25 5.04 11.89 10.37
CA ALA A 25 6.19 11.06 10.71
C ALA A 25 5.80 9.58 10.90
N GLN A 26 4.64 9.29 11.52
CA GLN A 26 4.14 7.92 11.66
C GLN A 26 3.78 7.29 10.29
N ARG A 27 3.31 8.09 9.32
CA ARG A 27 3.05 7.65 7.94
C ARG A 27 4.30 7.23 7.15
N GLN A 28 5.47 7.43 7.73
CA GLN A 28 6.76 7.22 7.05
C GLN A 28 7.59 6.14 7.75
N ILE A 29 7.00 5.32 8.61
CA ILE A 29 7.71 4.23 9.29
C ILE A 29 7.25 2.89 8.72
N CYS A 30 8.23 2.09 8.31
CA CYS A 30 8.08 0.72 7.86
C CYS A 30 7.95 -0.21 9.08
N SER A 31 6.77 -0.24 9.68
CA SER A 31 6.50 -0.92 10.95
C SER A 31 6.85 -2.42 10.94
N TYR A 32 6.88 -3.08 9.77
CA TYR A 32 7.35 -4.47 9.65
C TYR A 32 8.82 -4.64 10.06
N TYR A 33 9.63 -3.61 9.85
CA TYR A 33 11.08 -3.61 10.12
C TYR A 33 11.45 -2.86 11.41
N GLY A 34 10.46 -2.55 12.27
CA GLY A 34 10.64 -1.80 13.50
C GLY A 34 10.34 -0.30 13.35
N SER A 35 10.90 0.52 14.25
CA SER A 35 10.55 1.94 14.38
C SER A 35 11.44 2.91 13.61
N GLU A 36 12.59 2.46 13.09
CA GLU A 36 13.60 3.35 12.49
C GLU A 36 13.54 3.40 10.97
N ARG A 37 13.07 2.31 10.34
CA ARG A 37 13.10 2.20 8.88
C ARG A 37 12.02 3.06 8.25
N LYS A 38 12.40 3.81 7.21
CA LYS A 38 11.49 4.62 6.41
C LYS A 38 11.40 4.11 4.97
N PRO A 39 10.27 4.32 4.27
CA PRO A 39 10.17 4.01 2.86
C PRO A 39 11.21 4.78 2.05
N LYS A 40 11.74 4.12 1.02
CA LYS A 40 12.69 4.73 0.08
C LYS A 40 12.53 4.11 -1.30
N GLU A 41 13.09 4.80 -2.29
CA GLU A 41 13.19 4.33 -3.66
C GLU A 41 13.92 2.97 -3.76
N ALA A 42 13.33 2.03 -4.51
CA ALA A 42 13.83 0.67 -4.67
C ALA A 42 13.63 0.16 -6.11
N TYR A 43 14.11 0.91 -7.11
CA TYR A 43 13.95 0.55 -8.54
C TYR A 43 14.51 -0.82 -8.96
N SER A 44 15.39 -1.42 -8.14
CA SER A 44 15.97 -2.74 -8.41
C SER A 44 15.08 -3.92 -8.01
N LEU A 45 13.89 -3.67 -7.46
CA LEU A 45 12.91 -4.71 -7.13
C LEU A 45 12.46 -5.45 -8.39
N SER A 46 12.62 -6.79 -8.41
CA SER A 46 12.14 -7.67 -9.47
C SER A 46 10.73 -8.22 -9.23
N ASN A 47 10.33 -8.36 -7.96
CA ASN A 47 8.96 -8.60 -7.51
C ASN A 47 8.51 -7.42 -6.64
N CYS A 48 7.21 -7.30 -6.37
CA CYS A 48 6.65 -6.16 -5.62
C CYS A 48 6.96 -4.81 -6.29
N THR A 49 6.97 -4.80 -7.62
CA THR A 49 7.51 -3.68 -8.43
C THR A 49 6.70 -2.40 -8.32
N TRP A 50 5.44 -2.50 -7.90
CA TRP A 50 4.58 -1.35 -7.64
C TRP A 50 5.01 -0.52 -6.44
N TYR A 51 5.88 -1.03 -5.58
CA TYR A 51 6.49 -0.25 -4.50
C TYR A 51 7.84 0.37 -4.86
N ARG A 52 8.28 0.33 -6.13
CA ARG A 52 9.60 0.86 -6.53
C ARG A 52 9.81 2.33 -6.18
N GLU A 53 8.76 3.15 -6.28
CA GLU A 53 8.82 4.59 -5.97
C GLU A 53 8.83 4.88 -4.46
N SER A 54 8.35 3.95 -3.64
CA SER A 54 8.34 4.11 -2.19
C SER A 54 8.19 2.74 -1.55
N SER A 55 9.31 2.14 -1.19
CA SER A 55 9.37 0.79 -0.65
C SER A 55 9.94 0.74 0.74
N CYS A 56 9.33 -0.10 1.58
CA CYS A 56 9.89 -0.50 2.86
C CYS A 56 10.90 -1.64 2.76
N CYS A 57 10.88 -2.39 1.66
CA CYS A 57 11.71 -3.57 1.48
C CYS A 57 12.85 -3.30 0.48
N THR A 58 13.84 -4.18 0.50
CA THR A 58 14.95 -4.20 -0.44
C THR A 58 14.85 -5.41 -1.38
N ARG A 59 15.60 -5.37 -2.48
CA ARG A 59 15.68 -6.50 -3.42
C ARG A 59 16.10 -7.80 -2.73
N THR A 60 17.05 -7.74 -1.80
CA THR A 60 17.51 -8.92 -1.07
C THR A 60 16.41 -9.50 -0.19
N GLU A 61 15.66 -8.66 0.52
CA GLU A 61 14.55 -9.09 1.38
C GLU A 61 13.42 -9.73 0.56
N VAL A 62 13.05 -9.11 -0.57
CA VAL A 62 12.09 -9.69 -1.51
C VAL A 62 12.60 -11.03 -2.05
N THR A 63 13.86 -11.09 -2.46
CA THR A 63 14.43 -12.34 -2.97
C THR A 63 14.40 -13.43 -1.90
N SER A 64 14.79 -13.13 -0.65
CA SER A 64 14.74 -14.10 0.44
C SER A 64 13.33 -14.57 0.77
N SER A 65 12.33 -13.68 0.71
CA SER A 65 10.94 -14.04 1.00
C SER A 65 10.35 -14.99 -0.06
N PHE A 66 10.76 -14.87 -1.32
CA PHE A 66 10.21 -15.65 -2.43
C PHE A 66 10.99 -16.94 -2.72
N LEU A 67 12.27 -17.05 -2.32
CA LEU A 67 13.14 -18.20 -2.64
C LEU A 67 12.63 -19.55 -2.11
N GLY A 68 11.87 -19.55 -1.01
CA GLY A 68 11.33 -20.76 -0.40
C GLY A 68 9.86 -21.04 -0.71
N MET A 69 9.21 -20.22 -1.54
CA MET A 69 7.77 -20.34 -1.75
C MET A 69 7.45 -21.33 -2.87
N PRO A 70 6.48 -22.25 -2.66
CA PRO A 70 5.99 -23.11 -3.72
C PRO A 70 5.51 -22.30 -4.92
N HIS A 71 5.74 -22.81 -6.12
CA HIS A 71 5.31 -22.13 -7.33
C HIS A 71 3.78 -22.24 -7.48
N LEU A 72 3.10 -21.10 -7.61
CA LEU A 72 1.66 -21.05 -7.89
C LEU A 72 1.40 -21.38 -9.36
N ALA A 73 0.88 -22.58 -9.64
CA ALA A 73 0.45 -22.95 -10.97
C ALA A 73 -0.94 -22.36 -11.26
N THR A 74 -0.98 -21.27 -12.05
CA THR A 74 -2.21 -20.61 -12.49
C THR A 74 -2.06 -19.95 -13.86
N SER A 75 -3.10 -20.02 -14.68
CA SER A 75 -3.21 -19.26 -15.94
C SER A 75 -3.87 -17.89 -15.75
N SER A 76 -4.50 -17.63 -14.59
CA SER A 76 -5.20 -16.38 -14.30
C SER A 76 -4.23 -15.29 -13.85
N ASP A 77 -4.17 -14.19 -14.60
CA ASP A 77 -3.46 -12.98 -14.21
C ASP A 77 -4.04 -12.38 -12.93
N ASP A 78 -5.36 -12.33 -12.77
CA ASP A 78 -6.03 -11.82 -11.57
C ASP A 78 -5.58 -12.59 -10.32
N CYS A 79 -5.59 -13.92 -10.38
CA CYS A 79 -5.12 -14.73 -9.27
C CYS A 79 -3.66 -14.43 -8.93
N ARG A 80 -2.80 -14.40 -9.95
CA ARG A 80 -1.37 -14.12 -9.79
C ARG A 80 -1.12 -12.72 -9.21
N ASN A 81 -1.86 -11.71 -9.65
CA ASN A 81 -1.74 -10.34 -9.17
C ASN A 81 -2.18 -10.24 -7.71
N ARG A 82 -3.34 -10.80 -7.35
CA ARG A 82 -3.84 -10.81 -5.97
C ARG A 82 -2.90 -11.56 -5.02
N MET A 83 -2.39 -12.72 -5.42
CA MET A 83 -1.41 -13.49 -4.64
C MET A 83 -0.09 -12.76 -4.46
N ASN A 84 0.47 -12.21 -5.55
CA ASN A 84 1.71 -11.43 -5.46
C ASN A 84 1.52 -10.16 -4.62
N TYR A 85 0.38 -9.48 -4.76
CA TYR A 85 0.06 -8.30 -3.94
C TYR A 85 -0.03 -8.65 -2.46
N MET A 86 -0.76 -9.73 -2.13
CA MET A 86 -0.84 -10.25 -0.76
C MET A 86 0.55 -10.53 -0.19
N MET A 87 1.41 -11.19 -0.95
CA MET A 87 2.77 -11.55 -0.53
C MET A 87 3.68 -10.33 -0.34
N CYS A 88 3.42 -9.22 -1.02
CA CYS A 88 4.26 -8.02 -0.99
C CYS A 88 3.89 -7.02 0.14
N TYR A 89 3.04 -7.38 1.09
CA TYR A 89 2.62 -6.49 2.18
C TYR A 89 3.81 -5.82 2.89
N PHE A 90 4.90 -6.57 3.12
CA PHE A 90 6.10 -6.12 3.82
C PHE A 90 6.93 -5.08 3.03
N CYS A 91 6.57 -4.80 1.78
CA CYS A 91 7.15 -3.74 0.96
C CYS A 91 6.33 -2.44 0.99
N SER A 92 5.06 -2.49 1.42
CA SER A 92 4.16 -1.34 1.41
C SER A 92 4.66 -0.21 2.31
N PRO A 93 4.61 1.06 1.88
CA PRO A 93 4.90 2.20 2.74
C PRO A 93 3.82 2.43 3.81
N ASP A 94 2.64 1.84 3.62
CA ASP A 94 1.45 2.04 4.45
C ASP A 94 1.24 0.94 5.52
N GLN A 95 2.29 0.17 5.84
CA GLN A 95 2.24 -0.91 6.83
C GLN A 95 1.61 -0.48 8.16
N TYR A 96 1.87 0.75 8.60
CA TYR A 96 1.35 1.27 9.87
C TYR A 96 -0.19 1.28 9.96
N LYS A 97 -0.90 1.22 8.82
CA LYS A 97 -2.38 1.24 8.78
C LYS A 97 -2.98 -0.08 9.26
N TRP A 98 -2.33 -1.20 8.95
CA TRP A 98 -2.91 -2.55 9.12
C TRP A 98 -1.98 -3.55 9.82
N LEU A 99 -0.70 -3.21 10.04
CA LEU A 99 0.21 -4.01 10.85
C LEU A 99 0.06 -3.62 12.32
N LYS A 100 -0.51 -4.51 13.13
CA LYS A 100 -0.77 -4.30 14.56
C LYS A 100 -0.20 -5.46 15.34
N GLU A 101 0.55 -5.18 16.41
CA GLU A 101 1.14 -6.22 17.28
C GLU A 101 1.97 -7.26 16.52
N GLY A 102 2.66 -6.83 15.45
CA GLY A 102 3.48 -7.70 14.61
C GLY A 102 2.68 -8.61 13.66
N LYS A 103 1.35 -8.46 13.58
CA LYS A 103 0.48 -9.20 12.66
C LYS A 103 -0.15 -8.30 11.62
N VAL A 104 -0.25 -8.81 10.39
CA VAL A 104 -0.99 -8.15 9.32
C VAL A 104 -2.47 -8.39 9.53
N HIS A 105 -3.23 -7.32 9.70
CA HIS A 105 -4.68 -7.38 9.64
C HIS A 105 -5.09 -7.30 8.18
N ILE A 106 -5.60 -8.38 7.60
CA ILE A 106 -6.04 -8.43 6.20
C ILE A 106 -7.56 -8.37 6.11
N CYS A 107 -8.08 -7.66 5.11
CA CYS A 107 -9.51 -7.50 4.97
C CYS A 107 -10.15 -8.82 4.54
N LYS A 108 -11.26 -9.20 5.20
CA LYS A 108 -12.02 -10.41 4.85
C LYS A 108 -12.44 -10.41 3.38
N SER A 109 -12.84 -9.25 2.86
CA SER A 109 -13.18 -9.06 1.45
C SER A 109 -12.04 -9.46 0.52
N PHE A 110 -10.81 -9.03 0.83
CA PHE A 110 -9.64 -9.38 0.03
C PHE A 110 -9.34 -10.88 0.10
N CYS A 111 -9.49 -11.50 1.26
CA CYS A 111 -9.32 -12.94 1.42
C CYS A 111 -10.32 -13.76 0.61
N ASP A 112 -11.60 -13.38 0.65
CA ASP A 112 -12.68 -14.04 -0.11
C ASP A 112 -12.46 -13.86 -1.62
N ASP A 113 -12.00 -12.69 -2.01
CA ASP A 113 -11.67 -12.34 -3.39
C ASP A 113 -10.47 -13.14 -3.92
N ILE A 114 -9.38 -13.28 -3.14
CA ILE A 114 -8.28 -14.20 -3.49
C ILE A 114 -8.80 -15.60 -3.73
N LEU A 115 -9.57 -16.17 -2.79
CA LEU A 115 -10.07 -17.53 -2.95
C LEU A 115 -10.97 -17.65 -4.17
N THR A 116 -11.81 -16.66 -4.44
CA THR A 116 -12.70 -16.63 -5.61
C THR A 116 -11.92 -16.72 -6.91
N HIS A 117 -10.85 -15.93 -7.05
CA HIS A 117 -10.03 -15.89 -8.26
C HIS A 117 -9.00 -17.03 -8.33
N CYS A 118 -8.57 -17.58 -7.19
CA CYS A 118 -7.48 -18.54 -7.10
C CYS A 118 -7.89 -19.97 -6.75
N LYS A 119 -9.17 -20.28 -6.56
CA LYS A 119 -9.61 -21.64 -6.14
C LYS A 119 -9.08 -22.77 -7.03
N ASP A 120 -8.91 -22.52 -8.33
CA ASP A 120 -8.45 -23.51 -9.31
C ASP A 120 -6.91 -23.52 -9.47
N ALA A 121 -6.23 -22.50 -8.95
CA ALA A 121 -4.77 -22.43 -8.91
C ALA A 121 -4.21 -23.50 -7.95
N LYS A 122 -2.99 -23.96 -8.23
CA LYS A 122 -2.41 -25.12 -7.54
C LYS A 122 -1.05 -24.83 -6.92
N TYR A 123 -0.84 -25.39 -5.74
CA TYR A 123 0.47 -25.59 -5.14
C TYR A 123 0.76 -27.08 -5.09
N ASP A 124 1.91 -27.50 -5.64
CA ASP A 124 2.33 -28.91 -5.70
C ASP A 124 1.23 -29.86 -6.21
N GLY A 125 0.46 -29.41 -7.21
CA GLY A 125 -0.64 -30.17 -7.83
C GLY A 125 -1.98 -30.13 -7.08
N THR A 126 -2.02 -29.63 -5.86
CA THR A 126 -3.24 -29.49 -5.05
C THR A 126 -3.87 -28.11 -5.26
N SER A 127 -5.17 -28.05 -5.55
CA SER A 127 -5.85 -26.77 -5.79
C SER A 127 -6.16 -26.04 -4.48
N ILE A 128 -6.01 -24.72 -4.47
CA ILE A 128 -6.27 -23.88 -3.30
C ILE A 128 -7.71 -24.08 -2.79
N GLY A 129 -8.70 -24.12 -3.69
CA GLY A 129 -10.10 -24.31 -3.33
C GLY A 129 -10.43 -25.69 -2.75
N SER A 130 -9.55 -26.68 -2.90
CA SER A 130 -9.71 -27.97 -2.24
C SER A 130 -9.16 -28.00 -0.81
N MET A 131 -8.23 -27.09 -0.49
CA MET A 131 -7.56 -27.02 0.81
C MET A 131 -8.28 -26.10 1.80
N TYR A 132 -9.03 -25.12 1.31
CA TYR A 132 -9.64 -24.07 2.15
C TYR A 132 -11.12 -23.90 1.82
N SER A 133 -11.95 -23.90 2.86
CA SER A 133 -13.42 -23.76 2.74
C SER A 133 -13.90 -22.32 2.55
N SER A 134 -13.09 -21.34 2.95
CA SER A 134 -13.41 -19.92 2.83
C SER A 134 -12.14 -19.07 2.66
N GLY A 135 -12.30 -17.83 2.18
CA GLY A 135 -11.17 -16.91 2.05
C GLY A 135 -10.52 -16.62 3.39
N LYS A 136 -11.35 -16.49 4.45
CA LYS A 136 -10.87 -16.38 5.83
C LYS A 136 -9.94 -17.54 6.20
N ASP A 137 -10.35 -18.79 5.97
CA ASP A 137 -9.52 -19.96 6.29
C ASP A 137 -8.19 -19.95 5.53
N PHE A 138 -8.24 -19.54 4.24
CA PHE A 138 -7.04 -19.38 3.42
C PHE A 138 -6.07 -18.35 4.02
N CYS A 139 -6.54 -17.16 4.36
CA CYS A 139 -5.72 -16.08 4.91
C CYS A 139 -5.18 -16.39 6.32
N GLU A 140 -5.99 -17.00 7.19
CA GLU A 140 -5.55 -17.40 8.54
C GLU A 140 -4.46 -18.48 8.46
N ALA A 141 -4.53 -19.38 7.47
CA ALA A 141 -3.47 -20.35 7.20
C ALA A 141 -2.15 -19.70 6.73
N GLN A 142 -2.19 -18.45 6.22
CA GLN A 142 -1.01 -17.65 5.90
C GLN A 142 -0.55 -16.76 7.07
N PHE A 143 -1.04 -17.03 8.29
CA PHE A 143 -0.76 -16.30 9.54
C PHE A 143 -1.26 -14.85 9.56
N PHE A 144 -2.22 -14.50 8.72
CA PHE A 144 -2.87 -13.19 8.77
C PHE A 144 -4.00 -13.15 9.81
N GLN A 145 -4.21 -11.98 10.39
CA GLN A 145 -5.38 -11.68 11.22
C GLN A 145 -6.49 -11.15 10.31
N VAL A 146 -7.59 -11.88 10.16
CA VAL A 146 -8.68 -11.45 9.29
C VAL A 146 -9.60 -10.46 10.03
N GLY A 147 -9.97 -9.36 9.38
CA GLY A 147 -10.87 -8.33 9.93
C GLY A 147 -11.61 -7.54 8.85
N ASP A 148 -12.49 -6.63 9.28
CA ASP A 148 -13.37 -5.86 8.36
C ASP A 148 -13.01 -4.37 8.24
N LYS A 149 -12.16 -3.84 9.13
CA LYS A 149 -11.76 -2.43 9.17
C LYS A 149 -10.27 -2.30 9.47
N ASP A 150 -9.69 -1.19 9.03
CA ASP A 150 -8.27 -0.85 9.24
C ASP A 150 -7.36 -2.04 8.90
N CYS A 151 -7.58 -2.60 7.71
CA CYS A 151 -6.99 -3.84 7.24
C CYS A 151 -6.37 -3.66 5.85
N PHE A 152 -5.50 -4.58 5.48
CA PHE A 152 -4.83 -4.64 4.20
C PHE A 152 -5.79 -5.15 3.13
N GLU A 153 -5.97 -4.36 2.08
CA GLU A 153 -6.87 -4.64 0.96
C GLU A 153 -6.12 -4.55 -0.37
N PHE A 154 -6.67 -5.20 -1.39
CA PHE A 154 -6.13 -5.15 -2.74
C PHE A 154 -6.32 -3.75 -3.35
N ASP A 155 -5.25 -3.22 -3.91
CA ASP A 155 -5.28 -1.97 -4.67
C ASP A 155 -5.33 -2.31 -6.16
N GLU A 156 -6.51 -2.15 -6.75
CA GLU A 156 -6.74 -2.42 -8.18
C GLU A 156 -6.05 -1.39 -9.08
N GLU A 157 -5.84 -0.15 -8.61
CA GLU A 157 -5.26 0.93 -9.42
C GLU A 157 -3.81 0.62 -9.79
N ILE A 158 -3.09 -0.04 -8.89
CA ILE A 158 -1.72 -0.50 -9.10
C ILE A 158 -1.61 -1.43 -10.33
N PHE A 159 -2.65 -2.22 -10.61
CA PHE A 159 -2.67 -3.16 -11.73
C PHE A 159 -3.45 -2.62 -12.94
N ALA A 160 -4.35 -1.65 -12.75
CA ALA A 160 -5.11 -0.99 -13.83
C ALA A 160 -4.24 -0.03 -14.68
N ASN A 161 -3.17 0.53 -14.09
CA ASN A 161 -2.32 1.54 -14.72
C ASN A 161 -1.35 1.03 -15.81
N GLY A 162 -1.50 -0.24 -16.23
CA GLY A 162 -0.92 -0.71 -17.50
C GLY A 162 -1.57 -0.10 -18.75
N SER A 163 -2.64 0.70 -18.62
CA SER A 163 -3.44 1.14 -19.78
C SER A 163 -3.69 2.64 -19.96
N LEU A 164 -3.58 3.53 -18.95
CA LEU A 164 -3.69 4.98 -19.17
C LEU A 164 -3.11 5.79 -18.00
N TYR A 165 -1.89 6.31 -18.12
CA TYR A 165 -1.55 7.52 -17.35
C TYR A 165 -2.35 8.70 -17.90
N PRO A 166 -2.97 9.53 -17.06
CA PRO A 166 -3.69 10.69 -17.51
C PRO A 166 -2.68 11.76 -17.95
N ALA A 167 -2.58 11.97 -19.25
CA ALA A 167 -2.03 13.20 -19.85
C ALA A 167 -2.71 14.50 -19.34
N PHE A 168 -3.73 14.37 -18.49
CA PHE A 168 -4.52 15.47 -17.92
C PHE A 168 -3.84 16.22 -16.77
N SER A 169 -2.89 15.63 -16.02
CA SER A 169 -2.24 16.34 -14.90
C SER A 169 -1.35 17.50 -15.38
N ASN A 170 -0.59 17.27 -16.46
CA ASN A 170 0.27 18.31 -17.04
C ASN A 170 -0.55 19.40 -17.76
N PHE A 171 -1.71 19.07 -18.33
CA PHE A 171 -2.55 20.05 -19.02
C PHE A 171 -3.22 21.04 -18.06
N ALA A 172 -3.66 20.57 -16.89
CA ALA A 172 -4.27 21.43 -15.87
C ALA A 172 -3.24 22.42 -15.28
N MET A 173 -2.02 21.97 -15.00
CA MET A 173 -0.94 22.87 -14.54
C MET A 173 -0.57 23.92 -15.59
N VAL A 174 -0.47 23.54 -16.87
CA VAL A 174 -0.19 24.50 -17.96
C VAL A 174 -1.30 25.54 -18.08
N LEU A 175 -2.58 25.15 -17.96
CA LEU A 175 -3.70 26.10 -18.01
C LEU A 175 -3.72 27.06 -16.82
N VAL A 176 -3.36 26.59 -15.62
CA VAL A 176 -3.21 27.45 -14.43
C VAL A 176 -2.06 28.44 -14.61
N ILE A 177 -0.91 27.98 -15.11
CA ILE A 177 0.25 28.85 -15.38
C ILE A 177 -0.09 29.88 -16.47
N LEU A 178 -0.78 29.49 -17.54
CA LEU A 178 -1.20 30.41 -18.60
C LEU A 178 -2.20 31.46 -18.10
N ASN A 179 -3.13 31.09 -17.21
CA ASN A 179 -4.05 32.05 -16.59
C ASN A 179 -3.33 33.00 -15.62
N LEU A 180 -2.36 32.51 -14.85
CA LEU A 180 -1.54 33.34 -13.97
C LEU A 180 -0.67 34.33 -14.75
N MET A 181 -0.07 33.89 -15.87
CA MET A 181 0.71 34.76 -16.75
C MET A 181 -0.15 35.84 -17.41
N LYS A 182 -1.37 35.51 -17.84
CA LYS A 182 -2.30 36.50 -18.40
C LYS A 182 -2.71 37.57 -17.37
N ASN A 183 -2.93 37.18 -16.12
CA ASN A 183 -3.29 38.13 -15.06
C ASN A 183 -2.12 39.00 -14.60
N LEU A 184 -0.86 38.53 -14.69
CA LEU A 184 0.32 39.34 -14.36
C LEU A 184 0.74 40.32 -15.45
N LEU A 185 0.41 40.03 -16.71
CA LEU A 185 0.77 40.88 -17.87
C LEU A 185 -0.23 42.02 -18.12
N TRP A 186 -1.33 42.07 -17.36
CA TRP A 186 -2.40 43.07 -17.49
C TRP A 186 -2.63 43.91 -16.21
N THR A 187 -1.64 43.94 -15.31
CA THR A 187 -1.47 44.90 -14.21
C THR A 187 -0.14 45.62 -14.37
#